data_AF-A0A7W8HWS4-F1
#
_entry.id   AF-A0A7W8HWS4-F1
#
_cell.length_a   1.000
_cell.length_b   1.000
_cell.length_c   1.000
_cell.angle_alpha   90.00
_cell.angle_beta   90.00
_cell.angle_gamma   90.00
#
_symmetry.space_group_name_H-M   'P 1'
#
loop_
_entity.id
_entity.type
_entity.pdbx_description
1 polymer ?
#
loop_
_entity_poly.entity_id
_entity_poly.type
_entity_poly.pdbx_seq_one_letter_code
_entity_poly.pdbx_strand_id
1 'polypeptide(L)' 'MFEDLEPRPARGAPLIALQREDLDGYSVEDLKERIAGLEAEIARSKAAIDGKSSQRNAADAMFNFRS' A
#
# COMPACT_ATOMS: atom_id res chain seq x y z
N MET A 1 4.02 -33.72 9.63
CA MET A 1 4.92 -32.57 9.88
C MET A 1 4.00 -31.36 9.93
N PHE A 2 3.78 -30.78 11.11
CA PHE A 2 3.04 -29.53 11.22
C PHE A 2 3.98 -28.46 10.69
N GLU A 3 3.79 -28.06 9.43
CA GLU A 3 4.43 -26.85 8.91
C GLU A 3 4.01 -25.71 9.83
N ASP A 4 5.00 -25.19 10.53
CA ASP A 4 4.94 -24.10 11.47
C ASP A 4 4.03 -23.00 10.90
N LEU A 5 2.80 -22.89 11.44
CA LEU A 5 1.91 -21.78 11.12
C LEU A 5 2.51 -20.55 11.80
N GLU A 6 3.53 -19.96 11.17
CA GLU A 6 4.02 -18.67 11.58
C GLU A 6 2.82 -17.71 11.61
N PRO A 7 2.58 -17.01 12.74
CA PRO A 7 1.42 -16.15 12.88
C PRO A 7 1.44 -15.11 11.77
N ARG A 8 0.37 -15.09 10.97
CA ARG A 8 0.23 -14.18 9.82
C ARG A 8 0.47 -12.75 10.30
N PRO A 9 1.41 -12.01 9.70
CA PRO A 9 1.72 -10.66 10.15
C PRO A 9 0.46 -9.80 10.15
N ALA A 10 0.29 -9.01 11.21
CA ALA A 10 -0.87 -8.15 11.39
C ALA A 10 -1.03 -7.21 10.18
N ARG A 11 -2.28 -6.88 9.83
CA ARG A 11 -2.56 -5.96 8.73
C ARG A 11 -1.85 -4.63 8.99
N GLY A 12 -1.05 -4.16 8.02
CA GLY A 12 -0.28 -2.91 8.15
C GLY A 12 1.04 -3.05 8.91
N ALA A 13 1.43 -4.26 9.34
CA ALA A 13 2.73 -4.50 10.00
C ALA A 13 3.93 -3.94 9.21
N PRO A 14 4.01 -4.04 7.87
CA PRO A 14 5.12 -3.44 7.12
C PRO A 14 5.20 -1.91 7.24
N LEU A 15 4.06 -1.21 7.23
CA LEU A 15 4.03 0.25 7.37
C LEU A 15 4.43 0.68 8.78
N ILE A 16 3.98 -0.07 9.79
CA ILE A 16 4.36 0.18 11.18
C ILE A 16 5.87 -0.04 11.37
N ALA A 17 6.43 -1.10 10.79
CA ALA A 17 7.86 -1.36 10.84
C ALA A 17 8.67 -0.23 10.19
N LEU A 18 8.25 0.21 9.00
CA LEU A 18 8.85 1.35 8.28
C LEU A 18 8.87 2.64 9.11
N GLN A 19 7.78 2.93 9.84
CA GLN A 19 7.66 4.14 10.68
C GLN A 19 8.54 4.11 11.94
N ARG A 20 8.96 2.92 12.38
CA ARG A 20 9.77 2.73 13.58
C ARG A 20 11.26 2.60 13.27
N GLU A 21 11.62 2.61 12.00
CA GLU A 21 12.99 2.52 11.57
C GLU A 21 13.77 3.78 11.98
N ASP A 22 14.93 3.56 12.60
CA ASP A 22 15.84 4.63 12.99
C ASP A 22 16.60 5.12 11.76
N LEU A 23 16.57 6.44 11.54
CA LEU A 23 17.18 7.10 10.39
C LEU A 23 18.52 7.75 10.71
N ASP A 24 18.98 7.73 11.97
CA ASP A 24 20.23 8.40 12.39
C ASP A 24 21.47 7.86 11.65
N GLY A 25 21.43 6.60 11.22
CA GLY A 25 22.52 5.96 10.46
C GLY A 25 22.49 6.17 8.95
N TYR A 26 21.46 6.82 8.42
CA TYR A 26 21.28 6.97 6.98
C TYR A 26 22.07 8.16 6.43
N SER A 27 22.70 7.99 5.27
CA SER A 27 23.24 9.13 4.54
C SER A 27 22.12 9.95 3.87
N VAL A 28 22.44 11.17 3.46
CA VAL A 28 21.49 12.02 2.71
C VAL A 28 21.03 11.37 1.42
N GLU A 29 21.91 10.65 0.72
CA GLU A 29 21.54 9.96 -0.53
C GLU A 29 20.64 8.76 -0.24
N ASP A 30 20.91 7.98 0.81
CA ASP A 30 20.02 6.86 1.21
C ASP A 30 18.60 7.37 1.55
N LEU A 31 18.50 8.52 2.20
CA LEU A 31 17.21 9.14 2.51
C LEU A 31 16.48 9.60 1.26
N LYS A 32 17.19 10.13 0.25
CA LYS A 32 16.59 10.50 -1.04
C LYS A 32 16.07 9.28 -1.79
N GLU A 33 16.85 8.20 -1.85
CA GLU A 33 16.43 6.95 -2.48
C GLU A 33 15.21 6.34 -1.77
N ARG A 34 15.22 6.34 -0.44
CA ARG A 34 14.08 5.93 0.39
C ARG A 34 12.83 6.74 0.03
N ILE A 35 12.93 8.07 -0.01
CA ILE A 35 11.80 8.95 -0.34
C ILE A 35 11.26 8.63 -1.74
N ALA A 36 12.14 8.52 -2.74
CA ALA A 36 11.72 8.21 -4.11
C ALA A 36 10.94 6.88 -4.19
N GLY A 37 11.39 5.86 -3.46
CA GLY A 37 10.67 4.58 -3.36
C GLY A 37 9.29 4.70 -2.71
N LEU A 38 9.18 5.49 -1.63
CA LEU A 38 7.92 5.70 -0.92
C LEU A 38 6.93 6.52 -1.74
N GLU A 39 7.39 7.53 -2.48
CA GLU A 39 6.54 8.31 -3.39
C GLU A 39 6.00 7.45 -4.53
N ALA A 40 6.82 6.56 -5.09
CA ALA A 40 6.37 5.60 -6.09
C ALA A 40 5.29 4.65 -5.53
N GLU A 41 5.43 4.18 -4.29
CA GLU A 41 4.41 3.37 -3.62
C GLU A 41 3.12 4.15 -3.36
N ILE A 42 3.21 5.42 -2.96
CA ILE A 42 2.04 6.30 -2.83
C ILE A 42 1.31 6.42 -4.17
N ALA A 43 2.05 6.62 -5.28
CA ALA A 43 1.46 6.69 -6.60
C ALA A 43 0.75 5.39 -7.00
N ARG A 44 1.37 4.22 -6.75
CA ARG A 44 0.73 2.92 -6.97
C ARG A 44 -0.55 2.75 -6.15
N SER A 45 -0.50 3.10 -4.88
CA SER A 45 -1.66 3.02 -3.97
C SER A 45 -2.81 3.92 -4.45
N LYS A 46 -2.52 5.14 -4.89
CA LYS A 46 -3.52 6.06 -5.50
C LYS A 46 -4.13 5.46 -6.77
N ALA A 47 -3.31 4.96 -7.69
CA ALA A 47 -3.80 4.33 -8.92
C ALA A 47 -4.70 3.11 -8.64
N ALA A 48 -4.38 2.32 -7.61
CA ALA A 48 -5.22 1.19 -7.19
C ALA A 48 -6.57 1.64 -6.59
N ILE A 49 -6.60 2.78 -5.87
CA ILE A 49 -7.84 3.39 -5.39
C ILE A 49 -8.68 3.86 -6.57
N ASP A 50 -8.08 4.54 -7.54
CA ASP A 50 -8.75 5.07 -8.73
C ASP A 50 -9.32 3.93 -9.61
N GLY A 51 -8.57 2.84 -9.77
CA GLY A 51 -9.06 1.63 -10.44
C GLY A 51 -10.28 1.02 -9.74
N LYS A 52 -10.31 1.02 -8.40
CA LYS A 52 -11.44 0.50 -7.61
C LYS A 52 -12.63 1.46 -7.54
N SER A 53 -12.41 2.77 -7.63
CA SER A 53 -13.49 3.77 -7.66
C SER A 53 -14.16 3.80 -9.04
N SER A 54 -13.38 3.76 -10.12
CA SER A 54 -13.89 3.69 -11.50
C SER A 54 -14.73 2.44 -11.76
N GLN A 55 -14.31 1.28 -11.24
CA GLN A 55 -15.11 0.05 -11.31
C GLN A 55 -16.44 0.16 -10.54
N ARG A 56 -16.45 0.80 -9.36
CA ARG A 56 -17.70 1.04 -8.62
C ARG A 56 -18.64 1.97 -9.38
N ASN A 57 -18.13 3.08 -9.90
CA ASN A 57 -18.96 4.03 -10.65
C ASN A 57 -19.55 3.39 -11.92
N ALA A 58 -18.80 2.53 -12.61
CA ALA A 58 -19.30 1.78 -13.75
C ALA A 58 -20.37 0.75 -13.36
N ALA A 59 -20.19 0.06 -12.22
CA ALA A 59 -21.18 -0.87 -11.69
C ALA A 59 -22.47 -0.14 -11.28
N ASP A 60 -22.37 0.96 -10.54
CA ASP A 60 -23.52 1.77 -10.11
C ASP A 60 -24.33 2.32 -11.29
N ALA A 61 -23.66 2.74 -12.37
CA ALA A 61 -24.32 3.16 -13.61
C ALA A 61 -25.08 2.01 -14.30
N MET A 62 -24.54 0.78 -14.27
CA MET A 62 -25.24 -0.40 -14.82
C MET A 62 -26.45 -0.81 -13.98
N PHE A 63 -26.39 -0.68 -12.65
CA PHE A 63 -27.53 -0.99 -11.77
C PHE A 63 -28.64 0.07 -11.84
N ASN A 64 -28.30 1.35 -11.98
CA ASN A 64 -29.29 2.43 -12.09
C ASN A 64 -30.05 2.44 -13.44
N PHE A 65 -29.47 1.87 -14.51
CA PHE A 65 -30.14 1.74 -15.80
C PHE A 65 -31.20 0.61 -15.84
N ARG A 66 -31.20 -0.28 -14.84
CA ARG A 66 -32.14 -1.42 -14.73
C ARG A 66 -33.32 -1.14 -13.79
N SER A 67 -33.39 0.05 -13.19
CA SER A 67 -34.51 0.52 -12.35
C SER A 67 -35.55 1.29 -13.13
#